data_AF-A0A7C1PQC7-F1
#
_entry.id   AF-A0A7C1PQC7-F1
#
_cell.length_a   1.000
_cell.length_b   1.000
_cell.length_c   1.000
_cell.angle_alpha   90.00
_cell.angle_beta   90.00
_cell.angle_gamma   90.00
#
_symmetry.space_group_name_H-M   'P 1'
#
loop_
_entity.id
_entity.type
_entity.pdbx_description
1 polymer ?
#
loop_
_entity_poly.entity_id
_entity_poly.type
_entity_poly.pdbx_seq_one_letter_code
_entity_poly.pdbx_strand_id
1 'polypeptide(L)'
;MTRTPRTFDCTDAEAALVMRVLAIHEELQALAASAPDGTVLEACENAVLERGREIQTQLLQTAVASRVEAAEKKGPRSASASAGKPRRTADPRPATSSPPLG
;
A
#
# COMPACT_ATOMS: atom_id res chain seq x y z
N MET A 1 -21.19 -9.62 33.72
CA MET A 1 -21.33 -8.35 32.98
C MET A 1 -22.32 -8.55 31.86
N THR A 2 -23.33 -7.69 31.73
CA THR A 2 -24.30 -7.74 30.62
C THR A 2 -23.70 -7.06 29.39
N ARG A 3 -23.64 -7.76 28.26
CA ARG A 3 -23.15 -7.21 27.00
C ARG A 3 -24.32 -6.54 26.27
N THR A 4 -24.25 -5.23 26.02
CA THR A 4 -25.28 -4.49 25.28
C THR A 4 -24.82 -4.31 23.83
N PRO A 5 -25.60 -4.76 22.83
CA PRO A 5 -25.23 -4.58 21.43
C PRO A 5 -25.24 -3.10 21.03
N ARG A 6 -24.30 -2.72 20.16
CA ARG A 6 -24.20 -1.39 19.54
C ARG A 6 -23.97 -1.57 18.04
N THR A 7 -24.63 -0.74 17.24
CA THR A 7 -24.53 -0.76 15.78
C THR A 7 -23.83 0.52 15.32
N PHE A 8 -22.91 0.38 14.37
CA PHE A 8 -22.17 1.48 13.75
C PHE A 8 -22.01 1.18 12.26
N ASP A 9 -22.11 2.20 11.41
CA ASP A 9 -21.77 2.08 10.00
C ASP A 9 -20.24 2.08 9.86
N CYS A 10 -19.71 1.07 9.16
CA CYS A 10 -18.29 0.95 8.91
C CYS A 10 -18.02 0.15 7.63
N THR A 11 -16.86 0.36 7.05
CA THR A 11 -16.30 -0.46 5.98
C THR A 11 -15.81 -1.81 6.53
N ASP A 12 -15.64 -2.81 5.65
CA ASP A 12 -15.11 -4.12 6.05
C ASP A 12 -13.73 -4.01 6.73
N ALA A 13 -12.89 -3.06 6.28
CA ALA A 13 -11.58 -2.82 6.87
C ALA A 13 -11.67 -2.25 8.30
N GLU A 14 -12.61 -1.33 8.54
CA GLU A 14 -12.88 -0.79 9.87
C GLU A 14 -13.48 -1.86 10.80
N ALA A 15 -14.40 -2.69 10.29
CA ALA A 15 -14.95 -3.82 11.05
C ALA A 15 -13.83 -4.81 11.46
N ALA A 16 -12.93 -5.15 10.54
CA ALA A 16 -11.77 -6.00 10.82
C ALA A 16 -10.83 -5.39 11.87
N LEU A 17 -10.59 -4.07 11.81
CA LEU A 17 -9.80 -3.36 12.81
C LEU A 17 -10.44 -3.44 14.20
N VAL A 18 -11.75 -3.19 14.31
CA VAL A 18 -12.49 -3.28 15.58
C VAL A 18 -12.40 -4.68 16.17
N MET A 19 -12.62 -5.72 15.35
CA MET A 19 -12.49 -7.11 15.81
C MET A 19 -11.09 -7.42 16.33
N ARG A 20 -10.04 -6.96 15.63
CA ARG A 20 -8.66 -7.15 16.07
C ARG A 20 -8.35 -6.43 17.39
N VAL A 21 -8.83 -5.22 17.58
CA VAL A 21 -8.64 -4.47 18.84
C VAL A 21 -9.37 -5.15 20.00
N LEU A 22 -10.57 -5.69 19.77
CA LEU A 22 -11.29 -6.47 20.78
C LEU A 22 -10.55 -7.76 21.15
N ALA A 23 -9.94 -8.45 20.18
CA ALA A 23 -9.10 -9.62 20.47
C ALA A 23 -7.89 -9.26 21.34
N ILE A 24 -7.20 -8.15 21.06
CA ILE A 24 -6.10 -7.66 21.90
C ILE A 24 -6.59 -7.34 23.31
N HIS A 25 -7.78 -6.77 23.46
CA HIS A 25 -8.35 -6.53 24.79
C HIS A 25 -8.56 -7.85 25.56
N GLU A 26 -9.07 -8.89 24.91
CA GLU A 26 -9.25 -10.21 25.52
C GLU A 26 -7.89 -10.85 25.90
N GLU A 27 -6.89 -10.77 25.03
CA GLU A 27 -5.51 -11.20 25.31
C GLU A 27 -4.92 -10.44 26.52
N LEU A 28 -5.15 -9.14 26.60
CA LEU A 28 -4.67 -8.30 27.69
C LEU A 28 -5.32 -8.65 29.03
N GLN A 29 -6.63 -8.96 29.04
CA GLN A 29 -7.32 -9.44 30.24
C GLN A 29 -6.72 -10.78 30.71
N ALA A 30 -6.45 -11.70 29.79
CA ALA A 30 -5.82 -12.97 30.12
C ALA A 30 -4.40 -12.79 30.67
N LEU A 31 -3.62 -11.88 30.08
CA LEU A 31 -2.28 -11.55 30.57
C LEU A 31 -2.34 -10.94 31.97
N ALA A 32 -3.23 -9.99 32.21
CA ALA A 32 -3.40 -9.37 33.51
C ALA A 32 -3.77 -10.39 34.61
N ALA A 33 -4.59 -11.38 34.27
CA ALA A 33 -5.02 -12.43 35.20
C ALA A 33 -3.92 -13.47 35.51
N SER A 34 -2.90 -13.59 34.65
CA SER A 34 -1.84 -14.61 34.77
C SER A 34 -0.46 -14.04 35.12
N ALA A 35 -0.31 -12.71 35.09
CA ALA A 35 0.95 -12.04 35.41
C ALA A 35 1.30 -12.21 36.91
N PRO A 36 2.59 -12.41 37.25
CA PRO A 36 3.05 -12.42 38.63
C PRO A 36 2.71 -11.13 39.39
N ASP A 37 2.55 -11.25 40.71
CA ASP A 37 2.30 -10.11 41.60
C ASP A 37 3.35 -9.00 41.41
N GLY A 38 2.87 -7.76 41.31
CA GLY A 38 3.72 -6.58 41.08
C GLY A 38 4.16 -6.37 39.63
N THR A 39 3.88 -7.30 38.70
CA THR A 39 4.31 -7.20 37.28
C THR A 39 3.18 -6.90 36.31
N VAL A 40 1.92 -6.96 36.76
CA VAL A 40 0.71 -6.83 35.91
C VAL A 40 0.78 -5.60 35.00
N LEU A 41 1.11 -4.43 35.55
CA LEU A 41 1.16 -3.18 34.79
C LEU A 41 2.23 -3.20 33.70
N GLU A 42 3.46 -3.59 34.05
CA GLU A 42 4.58 -3.65 33.11
C GLU A 42 4.31 -4.67 31.99
N ALA A 43 3.85 -5.88 32.35
CA ALA A 43 3.51 -6.92 31.38
C ALA A 43 2.41 -6.46 30.42
N CYS A 44 1.34 -5.86 30.95
CA CYS A 44 0.22 -5.36 30.16
C CYS A 44 0.62 -4.18 29.27
N GLU A 45 1.38 -3.22 29.79
CA GLU A 45 1.83 -2.05 29.04
C GLU A 45 2.73 -2.47 27.86
N ASN A 46 3.69 -3.35 28.11
CA ASN A 46 4.56 -3.87 27.06
C ASN A 46 3.75 -4.56 25.95
N ALA A 47 2.78 -5.41 26.30
CA ALA A 47 1.92 -6.08 25.32
C ALA A 47 1.07 -5.09 24.50
N VAL A 48 0.51 -4.06 25.14
CA VAL A 48 -0.27 -3.02 24.45
C VAL A 48 0.60 -2.21 23.50
N LEU A 49 1.82 -1.84 23.92
CA LEU A 49 2.74 -1.08 23.08
C LEU A 49 3.18 -1.87 21.85
N GLU A 50 3.52 -3.15 22.02
CA GLU A 50 3.92 -4.03 20.93
C GLU A 50 2.78 -4.18 19.90
N ARG A 51 1.61 -4.65 20.33
CA ARG A 51 0.48 -4.89 19.42
C ARG A 51 -0.10 -3.60 18.86
N GLY A 52 -0.09 -2.52 19.63
CA GLY A 52 -0.49 -1.19 19.17
C GLY A 52 0.39 -0.68 18.04
N ARG A 53 1.71 -0.87 18.13
CA ARG A 53 2.65 -0.48 17.07
C ARG A 53 2.43 -1.27 15.78
N GLU A 54 2.13 -2.56 15.88
CA GLU A 54 1.81 -3.39 14.70
C GLU A 54 0.58 -2.84 13.95
N ILE A 55 -0.50 -2.56 14.68
CA ILE A 55 -1.72 -1.97 14.10
C ILE A 55 -1.42 -0.61 13.45
N GLN A 56 -0.74 0.27 14.19
CA GLN A 56 -0.39 1.60 13.68
C GLN A 56 0.46 1.52 12.42
N THR A 57 1.42 0.59 12.38
CA THR A 57 2.28 0.37 11.20
C THR A 57 1.44 -0.01 9.99
N GLN A 58 0.52 -0.96 10.13
CA GLN A 58 -0.34 -1.40 9.03
C GLN A 58 -1.24 -0.26 8.54
N LEU A 59 -1.87 0.48 9.44
CA LEU A 59 -2.74 1.62 9.08
C LEU A 59 -1.96 2.70 8.33
N LEU A 60 -0.74 3.02 8.81
CA LEU A 60 0.11 4.00 8.16
C LEU A 60 0.59 3.52 6.79
N GLN A 61 0.94 2.24 6.64
CA GLN A 61 1.29 1.66 5.34
C GLN A 61 0.14 1.77 4.34
N THR A 62 -1.09 1.46 4.75
CA THR A 62 -2.28 1.62 3.89
C THR A 62 -2.49 3.10 3.50
N ALA A 63 -2.36 4.02 4.45
CA ALA A 63 -2.50 5.45 4.18
C ALA A 63 -1.42 5.96 3.21
N VAL A 64 -0.17 5.52 3.38
CA VAL A 64 0.93 5.85 2.47
C VAL A 64 0.67 5.30 1.08
N ALA A 65 0.26 4.04 0.94
CA ALA A 65 -0.09 3.44 -0.35
C ALA A 65 -1.19 4.23 -1.05
N SER A 66 -2.25 4.59 -0.33
CA SER A 66 -3.35 5.41 -0.88
C SER A 66 -2.85 6.78 -1.38
N ARG A 67 -1.91 7.41 -0.67
CA ARG A 67 -1.30 8.68 -1.10
C ARG A 67 -0.47 8.54 -2.37
N VAL A 68 0.28 7.44 -2.50
CA VAL A 68 1.07 7.14 -3.70
C VAL A 68 0.14 6.95 -4.90
N GLU A 69 -0.87 6.10 -4.77
CA GLU A 69 -1.89 5.86 -5.81
C GLU A 69 -2.58 7.14 -6.28
N ALA A 70 -2.92 8.03 -5.33
CA ALA A 70 -3.53 9.31 -5.64
C ALA A 70 -2.59 10.28 -6.36
N ALA A 71 -1.28 10.20 -6.11
CA ALA A 71 -0.26 11.01 -6.76
C ALA A 71 0.06 10.49 -8.18
N GLU A 72 0.16 9.18 -8.38
CA GLU A 72 0.43 8.56 -9.68
C GLU A 72 -0.71 8.81 -10.68
N LYS A 73 -1.97 8.72 -10.22
CA LYS A 73 -3.14 9.09 -11.04
C LYS A 73 -3.13 10.56 -11.48
N LYS A 74 -2.37 11.42 -10.81
CA LYS A 74 -2.21 12.85 -11.11
C LYS A 74 -0.91 13.17 -11.86
N GLY A 75 -0.23 12.16 -12.41
CA GLY A 75 1.00 12.35 -13.19
C GLY A 75 0.87 13.44 -14.27
N PRO A 76 1.96 14.15 -14.59
CA PRO A 76 1.93 15.21 -15.59
C PRO A 76 1.36 14.66 -16.90
N ARG A 77 0.44 15.41 -17.53
CA ARG A 77 -0.06 15.08 -18.87
C ARG A 77 1.16 14.83 -19.76
N SER A 78 1.20 13.67 -20.43
CA SER A 78 2.20 13.39 -21.45
C SER A 78 2.21 14.57 -22.41
N ALA A 79 3.32 15.30 -22.47
CA ALA A 79 3.46 16.38 -23.43
C ALA A 79 3.28 15.80 -24.83
N SER A 80 2.52 16.49 -25.68
CA SER A 80 2.38 16.07 -27.08
C SER A 80 3.76 16.04 -27.72
N ALA A 81 4.26 14.85 -28.02
CA ALA A 81 5.47 14.71 -28.81
C ALA A 81 5.14 15.19 -30.24
N SER A 82 5.81 16.24 -30.68
CA SER A 82 5.79 16.63 -32.10
C SER A 82 6.37 15.47 -32.89
N ALA A 83 5.56 14.84 -33.76
CA ALA A 83 6.08 13.93 -34.76
C ALA A 83 7.12 14.68 -35.61
N GLY A 84 8.39 14.29 -35.51
CA GLY A 84 9.44 14.87 -36.34
C GLY A 84 9.09 14.71 -37.81
N LYS A 85 9.42 15.73 -38.63
CA LYS A 85 9.21 15.65 -40.08
C LYS A 85 9.83 14.36 -40.63
N PRO A 86 9.17 13.67 -41.58
CA PRO A 86 9.72 12.48 -42.19
C PRO A 86 11.10 12.81 -42.77
N ARG A 87 12.13 12.15 -42.23
CA ARG A 87 13.49 12.28 -42.74
C ARG A 87 13.53 11.58 -44.09
N ARG A 88 13.80 12.35 -45.13
CA ARG A 88 13.98 11.86 -46.50
C ARG A 88 15.11 10.84 -46.50
N THR A 89 14.78 9.57 -46.73
CA THR A 89 15.77 8.52 -46.99
C THR A 89 16.51 8.87 -48.27
N ALA A 90 17.83 8.77 -48.26
CA ALA A 90 18.65 9.01 -49.44
C ALA A 90 18.24 8.06 -50.58
N ASP A 91 18.15 8.59 -51.80
CA ASP A 91 17.80 7.81 -52.99
C ASP A 91 18.79 6.67 -53.21
N PRO A 92 18.33 5.51 -53.75
CA PRO A 92 19.21 4.45 -54.20
C PRO A 92 20.09 4.96 -55.35
N ARG A 93 21.41 4.74 -55.26
CA ARG A 93 22.35 5.00 -56.37
C ARG A 93 21.94 4.17 -57.60
N PRO A 94 21.91 4.75 -58.81
CA PRO A 94 21.61 4.00 -60.02
C PRO A 94 22.72 2.99 -60.31
N ALA A 95 22.34 1.75 -60.59
CA ALA A 95 23.26 0.69 -60.98
C ALA A 95 23.83 0.99 -62.38
N THR A 96 25.15 1.03 -62.49
CA THR A 96 25.85 1.09 -63.77
C THR A 96 25.78 -0.28 -64.43
N SER A 97 25.06 -0.38 -65.55
CA SER A 97 25.07 -1.57 -66.42
C SER A 97 26.40 -1.65 -67.17
N SER A 98 27.11 -2.76 -67.02
CA SER A 98 28.24 -3.14 -67.90
C SER A 98 27.73 -3.52 -69.30
N PRO A 99 28.48 -3.24 -70.38
CA PRO A 99 28.09 -3.65 -71.73
C PRO A 99 28.44 -5.12 -72.00
N PRO A 100 27.78 -5.79 -72.98
CA PRO A 100 28.08 -7.17 -73.31
C PRO A 100 29.33 -7.30 -74.17
N LEU A 101 30.01 -8.43 -73.98
CA LEU A 101 31.16 -8.89 -74.78
C LEU A 101 30.74 -9.17 -76.22
N GLY A 102 31.54 -8.68 -77.17
CA GLY A 102 31.59 -9.08 -78.57
C GLY A 102 33.05 -9.23 -78.97
#